data_AF-A0AA38F6L6-F1
#
_entry.id   AF-A0AA38F6L6-F1
#
_cell.length_a   1.000
_cell.length_b   1.000
_cell.length_c   1.000
_cell.angle_alpha   90.00
_cell.angle_beta   90.00
_cell.angle_gamma   90.00
#
_symmetry.space_group_name_H-M   'P 1'
#
loop_
_entity.id
_entity.type
_entity.pdbx_description
1 polymer ?
#
loop_
_entity_poly.entity_id
_entity_poly.type
_entity_poly.pdbx_seq_one_letter_code
_entity_poly.pdbx_strand_id
1 'polypeptide(L)' 'PSKTLGRGASVSDIEGQILHLRHPKSGNPTCYILMDGCIQELHWFKQHYGSWFLGEHVCE' A
#
# COMPACT_ATOMS: atom_id res chain seq x y z
N PRO A 1 -25.85 3.59 -23.60
CA PRO A 1 -24.64 3.71 -24.44
C PRO A 1 -23.37 3.89 -23.58
N SER A 2 -22.86 2.77 -23.05
CA SER A 2 -21.59 2.70 -22.31
C SER A 2 -20.44 2.61 -23.31
N LYS A 3 -19.59 3.64 -23.37
CA LYS A 3 -18.37 3.64 -24.16
C LYS A 3 -17.27 2.93 -23.37
N THR A 4 -16.92 1.73 -23.81
CA THR A 4 -15.69 1.02 -23.42
C THR A 4 -14.51 1.73 -24.10
N LEU A 5 -13.75 2.52 -23.36
CA LEU A 5 -12.50 3.10 -23.85
C LEU A 5 -11.37 2.10 -23.62
N GLY A 6 -10.88 1.53 -24.71
CA GLY A 6 -9.73 0.64 -24.68
C GLY A 6 -8.39 1.39 -24.63
N ARG A 7 -7.39 0.62 -24.18
CA ARG A 7 -5.99 0.60 -24.63
C ARG A 7 -5.00 1.54 -23.96
N GLY A 8 -4.02 0.89 -23.35
CA GLY A 8 -2.71 1.42 -23.04
C GLY A 8 -2.04 0.49 -22.03
N ALA A 9 -1.41 -0.60 -22.49
CA ALA A 9 -0.40 -1.25 -21.66
C ALA A 9 0.78 -0.27 -21.57
N SER A 10 0.70 0.67 -20.62
CA SER A 10 1.85 1.44 -20.17
C SER A 10 2.79 0.46 -19.47
N VAL A 11 4.08 0.76 -19.55
CA VAL A 11 5.16 0.14 -18.75
C VAL A 11 4.56 -0.33 -17.44
N SER A 12 4.62 -1.63 -17.17
CA SER A 12 4.21 -2.21 -15.90
C SER A 12 5.20 -1.70 -14.86
N ASP A 13 5.06 -0.42 -14.48
CA ASP A 13 5.46 0.02 -13.16
C ASP A 13 4.83 -1.00 -12.22
N ILE A 14 5.66 -1.58 -11.38
CA ILE A 14 5.23 -2.42 -10.27
C ILE A 14 4.54 -1.45 -9.30
N GLU A 15 3.37 -0.95 -9.69
CA GLU A 15 2.67 0.14 -9.03
C GLU A 15 1.87 -0.51 -7.91
N GLY A 16 2.56 -0.78 -6.81
CA GLY A 16 1.91 -1.26 -5.59
C GLY A 16 0.96 -0.19 -5.07
N GLN A 17 -0.32 -0.51 -4.97
CA GLN A 17 -1.32 0.39 -4.44
C GLN A 17 -1.55 0.13 -2.95
N ILE A 18 -1.43 1.17 -2.12
CA ILE A 18 -1.82 1.09 -0.71
C ILE A 18 -3.34 1.21 -0.60
N LEU A 19 -3.96 0.24 0.05
CA LEU A 19 -5.39 0.16 0.31
C LEU A 19 -5.67 0.27 1.80
N HIS A 20 -6.66 1.08 2.17
CA HIS A 20 -7.14 1.20 3.54
C HIS A 20 -8.44 0.41 3.65
N LEU A 21 -8.37 -0.79 4.22
CA LEU A 21 -9.52 -1.70 4.37
C LEU A 21 -9.77 -2.01 5.84
N ARG A 22 -10.89 -2.66 6.14
CA ARG A 22 -11.16 -3.15 7.49
C ARG A 22 -10.61 -4.55 7.66
N HIS A 23 -9.91 -4.81 8.75
CA HIS A 23 -9.45 -6.16 9.08
C HIS A 23 -10.66 -7.10 9.23
N PRO A 24 -10.69 -8.24 8.53
CA PRO A 24 -11.89 -9.08 8.42
C PRO A 24 -12.34 -9.68 9.76
N LYS A 25 -11.41 -9.86 10.72
CA LYS A 25 -11.71 -10.45 12.03
C LYS A 25 -12.09 -9.42 13.11
N SER A 26 -11.50 -8.22 13.06
CA SER A 26 -11.64 -7.21 14.13
C SER A 26 -12.40 -5.96 13.69
N GLY A 27 -12.58 -5.75 12.38
CA GLY A 27 -13.22 -4.58 11.82
C GLY A 27 -12.38 -3.30 11.87
N ASN A 28 -11.19 -3.35 12.48
CA ASN A 28 -10.33 -2.19 12.63
C ASN A 28 -9.79 -1.70 11.28
N PRO A 29 -9.57 -0.39 11.09
CA PRO A 29 -8.86 0.11 9.93
C PRO A 29 -7.45 -0.50 9.85
N THR A 30 -7.09 -1.02 8.68
CA THR A 30 -5.82 -1.69 8.45
C THR A 30 -5.34 -1.40 7.03
N CYS A 31 -4.03 -1.25 6.89
CA CYS A 31 -3.41 -0.98 5.59
C CYS A 31 -3.05 -2.29 4.91
N TYR A 32 -3.30 -2.35 3.60
CA TYR A 32 -2.92 -3.45 2.73
C TYR A 32 -2.17 -2.91 1.52
N ILE A 33 -1.34 -3.74 0.91
CA ILE A 33 -0.68 -3.43 -0.36
C ILE A 33 -1.22 -4.42 -1.40
N LEU A 34 -1.74 -3.89 -2.50
CA LEU A 34 -2.09 -4.65 -3.70
C LEU A 34 -0.89 -4.58 -4.66
N MET A 35 -0.24 -5.72 -4.89
CA MET A 35 0.82 -5.88 -5.89
C MET A 35 0.57 -7.17 -6.68
N ASP A 36 0.73 -7.11 -8.00
CA ASP A 36 0.59 -8.26 -8.91
C ASP A 36 -0.70 -9.07 -8.72
N GLY A 37 -1.80 -8.40 -8.37
CA GLY A 37 -3.10 -9.02 -8.10
C GLY A 37 -3.22 -9.75 -6.75
N CYS A 38 -2.17 -9.71 -5.93
CA CYS A 38 -2.16 -10.22 -4.56
C CYS A 38 -2.30 -9.09 -3.55
N ILE A 39 -3.11 -9.31 -2.51
CA ILE A 39 -3.26 -8.39 -1.38
C ILE A 39 -2.42 -8.92 -0.21
N GLN A 40 -1.56 -8.06 0.34
CA GLN A 40 -0.79 -8.35 1.55
C GLN A 40 -1.12 -7.35 2.65
N GLU A 41 -1.27 -7.83 3.89
CA GLU A 41 -1.53 -6.98 5.05
C GLU A 41 -0.24 -6.31 5.53
N LEU A 42 -0.28 -4.98 5.70
CA LEU A 42 0.87 -4.20 6.14
C LEU A 42 0.81 -3.97 7.66
N HIS A 43 1.65 -4.70 8.39
CA HIS A 43 1.84 -4.51 9.82
C HIS A 43 2.92 -3.45 10.08
N TRP A 44 2.50 -2.23 10.40
CA TRP A 44 3.41 -1.18 10.80
C TRP A 44 3.98 -1.46 12.19
N PHE A 45 5.28 -1.76 12.26
CA PHE A 45 6.00 -1.81 13.51
C PHE A 45 6.26 -0.38 14.00
N LYS A 46 5.46 0.08 14.97
CA LYS A 46 5.70 1.35 15.69
C LYS A 46 6.35 1.04 17.04
N GLN A 47 7.67 1.18 17.10
CA GLN A 47 8.36 1.26 18.37
C GLN A 47 8.29 2.71 18.88
N HIS A 48 7.90 2.88 20.15
CA HIS A 48 7.90 4.20 20.79
C HIS A 48 9.33 4.76 20.84
N TYR A 49 9.48 6.05 20.49
CA TYR A 49 10.76 6.79 20.51
C TYR A 49 11.85 6.23 19.57
N GLY A 50 11.46 5.53 18.50
CA GLY A 50 12.37 5.16 17.44
C GLY A 50 12.54 6.29 16.43
N SER A 51 13.76 6.53 15.96
CA SER A 51 14.03 7.35 14.79
C SER A 51 14.78 6.52 13.75
N TRP A 52 14.55 6.80 12.48
CA TRP A 52 15.22 6.16 11.36
C TRP A 52 16.21 7.13 10.74
N PHE A 53 17.46 6.69 10.58
CA PHE A 53 18.47 7.39 9.80
C PHE A 53 18.37 6.91 8.35
N LEU A 54 17.88 7.77 7.47
CA LEU A 54 17.76 7.50 6.04
C LEU A 54 18.79 8.33 5.28
N GLY A 55 20.01 7.80 5.17
CA GLY A 55 21.16 8.55 4.64
C GLY A 55 21.48 9.76 5.51
N GLU A 56 21.40 10.97 4.95
CA GLU A 56 21.61 12.23 5.67
C GLU A 56 20.34 12.80 6.32
N HIS A 57 19.20 12.11 6.18
CA HIS A 57 17.91 12.57 6.72
C HIS A 57 17.52 11.75 7.96
N VAL A 58 16.98 12.43 8.97
CA VAL A 58 16.41 11.80 10.16
C VAL A 58 14.89 11.91 10.09
N CYS A 59 14.18 10.79 10.27
CA CYS A 59 12.71 10.74 10.35
C CYS A 59 12.25 10.11 11.67
N GLU A 60 11.15 10.62 12.21
CA GLU A 60 10.43 10.11 13.39
C GLU A 60 9.33 9.10 13.01
#